data_AF-A0AAN6YRU6-F1
#
_entry.id   AF-A0AAN6YRU6-F1
#
_cell.length_a   1.000
_cell.length_b   1.000
_cell.length_c   1.000
_cell.angle_alpha   90.00
_cell.angle_beta   90.00
_cell.angle_gamma   90.00
#
_symmetry.space_group_name_H-M   'P 1'
#
loop_
_entity.id
_entity.type
_entity.pdbx_description
1 polymer ?
#
loop_
_entity_poly.entity_id
_entity_poly.type
_entity_poly.pdbx_seq_one_letter_code
_entity_poly.pdbx_strand_id
1 'polypeptide(L)'
;MESQESREENRTPPYTVQQYRDLFLDYYTFLTKLHISPSQLKIPPPEGWNFPREFIGDKLTDLAYETMCHLPYLSPHNLPVDYKSELIDWTVALKSEFNDIIDYTRSNTEFWGEENELDENHFLPISVGHESGGVTLLLCPLNGGLYQDIVRMDGPHFMNIEQRFGEYKEMFKNLDMIPFPGKTLLDVCGKRYKPCRSRGPITEEEVLAQDPKEWIPTVLDTRYLKQVYRGYGWPLEFRREECFEYVEGLLKKMEERERGGWEDDRTEYGVMDLDNIGGSEA
;
A
#
# COMPACT_ATOMS: atom_id res chain seq x y z
N MET A 1 10.72 -23.95 31.29
CA MET A 1 10.44 -22.62 30.73
C MET A 1 11.22 -22.59 29.43
N GLU A 2 10.57 -22.86 28.31
CA GLU A 2 11.19 -22.78 26.98
C GLU A 2 11.62 -21.33 26.71
N SER A 3 12.79 -21.15 26.11
CA SER A 3 13.23 -19.83 25.64
C SER A 3 12.36 -19.38 24.46
N GLN A 4 12.25 -18.08 24.25
CA GLN A 4 11.49 -17.50 23.13
C GLN A 4 12.00 -17.98 21.77
N GLU A 5 13.33 -18.05 21.60
CA GLU A 5 13.98 -18.68 20.44
C GLU A 5 13.50 -20.13 20.22
N SER A 6 13.41 -20.95 21.27
CA SER A 6 12.94 -22.34 21.15
C SER A 6 11.45 -22.47 20.81
N ARG A 7 10.63 -21.44 21.05
CA ARG A 7 9.22 -21.41 20.66
C ARG A 7 9.03 -20.99 19.21
N GLU A 8 9.87 -20.08 18.71
CA GLU A 8 9.88 -19.67 17.31
C GLU A 8 10.43 -20.77 16.40
N GLU A 9 11.52 -21.43 16.80
CA GLU A 9 12.11 -22.57 16.06
C GLU A 9 11.13 -23.74 15.87
N ASN A 10 10.16 -23.90 16.76
CA ASN A 10 9.15 -24.96 16.68
C ASN A 10 7.84 -24.52 15.99
N ARG A 11 7.72 -23.26 15.58
CA ARG A 11 6.51 -22.75 14.92
C ARG A 11 6.52 -23.16 13.46
N THR A 12 5.47 -23.89 13.04
CA THR A 12 5.26 -24.21 11.64
C THR A 12 4.59 -23.03 10.94
N PRO A 13 5.16 -22.48 9.85
CA PRO A 13 4.53 -21.43 9.07
C PRO A 13 3.13 -21.84 8.58
N PRO A 14 2.12 -20.95 8.63
CA PRO A 14 0.76 -21.29 8.20
C PRO A 14 0.62 -21.43 6.69
N TYR A 15 1.56 -20.83 5.93
CA TYR A 15 1.59 -20.88 4.48
C TYR A 15 2.98 -21.31 3.99
N THR A 16 2.98 -22.07 2.90
CA THR A 16 4.19 -22.34 2.12
C THR A 16 4.58 -21.11 1.29
N VAL A 17 5.83 -21.05 0.85
CA VAL A 17 6.33 -20.03 -0.08
C VAL A 17 5.44 -19.92 -1.34
N GLN A 18 4.99 -21.05 -1.88
CA GLN A 18 4.09 -21.06 -3.03
C GLN A 18 2.69 -20.49 -2.70
N GLN A 19 2.16 -20.74 -1.51
CA GLN A 19 0.89 -20.15 -1.10
C GLN A 19 1.02 -18.62 -0.92
N TYR A 20 2.13 -18.10 -0.39
CA TYR A 20 2.37 -16.66 -0.37
C TYR A 20 2.41 -16.08 -1.78
N ARG A 21 3.15 -16.72 -2.70
CA ARG A 21 3.17 -16.32 -4.11
C ARG A 21 1.75 -16.25 -4.69
N ASP A 22 0.92 -17.26 -4.46
CA ASP A 22 -0.42 -17.32 -5.00
C ASP A 22 -1.35 -16.23 -4.42
N LEU A 23 -1.25 -15.96 -3.10
CA LEU A 23 -1.98 -14.88 -2.43
C LEU A 23 -1.64 -13.50 -2.99
N PHE A 24 -0.33 -13.21 -3.14
CA PHE A 24 0.12 -11.96 -3.74
C PHE A 24 -0.27 -11.85 -5.22
N LEU A 25 -0.15 -12.94 -5.99
CA LEU A 25 -0.50 -12.94 -7.40
C LEU A 25 -1.98 -12.68 -7.60
N ASP A 26 -2.84 -13.29 -6.79
CA ASP A 26 -4.28 -13.06 -6.80
C ASP A 26 -4.63 -11.60 -6.42
N TYR A 27 -3.98 -11.03 -5.40
CA TYR A 27 -4.17 -9.62 -5.03
C TYR A 27 -3.70 -8.65 -6.12
N TYR A 28 -2.47 -8.80 -6.63
CA TYR A 28 -1.95 -7.91 -7.68
C TYR A 28 -2.72 -8.06 -8.99
N THR A 29 -3.13 -9.27 -9.36
CA THR A 29 -4.02 -9.49 -10.52
C THR A 29 -5.37 -8.81 -10.35
N PHE A 30 -5.88 -8.71 -9.13
CA PHE A 30 -7.07 -7.90 -8.87
C PHE A 30 -6.79 -6.41 -9.10
N LEU A 31 -5.67 -5.86 -8.62
CA LEU A 31 -5.31 -4.46 -8.86
C LEU A 31 -5.13 -4.13 -10.35
N THR A 32 -4.61 -5.07 -11.15
CA THR A 32 -4.44 -4.86 -12.60
C THR A 32 -5.74 -4.77 -13.39
N LYS A 33 -6.85 -5.28 -12.82
CA LYS A 33 -8.20 -5.10 -13.38
C LYS A 33 -8.81 -3.75 -13.03
N LEU A 34 -8.22 -3.02 -12.08
CA LEU A 34 -8.76 -1.78 -11.56
C LEU A 34 -8.00 -0.56 -12.08
N HIS A 35 -6.75 -0.40 -11.64
CA HIS A 35 -6.00 0.85 -11.85
C HIS A 35 -4.53 0.65 -12.19
N ILE A 36 -4.00 -0.56 -12.01
CA ILE A 36 -2.62 -0.90 -12.40
C ILE A 36 -2.64 -1.51 -13.81
N SER A 37 -1.63 -1.23 -14.64
CA SER A 37 -1.52 -1.87 -15.95
C SER A 37 -1.08 -3.34 -15.79
N PRO A 38 -1.69 -4.31 -16.49
CA PRO A 38 -1.26 -5.70 -16.48
C PRO A 38 0.23 -5.90 -16.84
N SER A 39 0.80 -5.02 -17.66
CA SER A 39 2.23 -5.06 -18.03
C SER A 39 3.18 -4.76 -16.87
N GLN A 40 2.66 -4.21 -15.77
CA GLN A 40 3.44 -3.86 -14.58
C GLN A 40 3.59 -5.06 -13.63
N LEU A 41 2.79 -6.11 -13.79
CA LEU A 41 2.88 -7.31 -12.98
C LEU A 41 3.99 -8.25 -13.48
N LYS A 42 5.04 -8.36 -12.68
CA LYS A 42 6.15 -9.27 -12.89
C LYS A 42 5.91 -10.58 -12.14
N ILE A 43 5.89 -11.69 -12.88
CA ILE A 43 5.69 -13.03 -12.33
C ILE A 43 7.07 -13.70 -12.19
N PRO A 44 7.41 -14.27 -11.01
CA PRO A 44 8.68 -14.95 -10.81
C PRO A 44 8.77 -16.21 -11.67
N PRO A 45 9.98 -16.57 -12.13
CA PRO A 45 10.21 -17.88 -12.73
C PRO A 45 9.98 -19.00 -11.70
N PRO A 46 9.84 -20.27 -12.11
CA PRO A 46 9.59 -21.39 -11.20
C PRO A 46 10.59 -21.53 -10.05
N GLU A 47 11.86 -21.20 -10.31
CA GLU A 47 12.98 -21.21 -9.36
C GLU A 47 13.08 -19.95 -8.48
N GLY A 48 12.21 -18.96 -8.69
CA GLY A 48 12.26 -17.65 -8.04
C GLY A 48 13.26 -16.68 -8.68
N TRP A 49 13.19 -15.43 -8.25
CA TRP A 49 14.14 -14.38 -8.64
C TRP A 49 15.54 -14.70 -8.12
N ASN A 50 16.54 -14.37 -8.93
CA ASN A 50 17.94 -14.57 -8.55
C ASN A 50 18.45 -13.41 -7.70
N PHE A 51 18.24 -13.49 -6.39
CA PHE A 51 18.83 -12.58 -5.41
C PHE A 51 20.11 -13.19 -4.83
N PRO A 52 21.27 -12.52 -4.90
CA PRO A 52 22.47 -13.03 -4.24
C PRO A 52 22.27 -13.00 -2.72
N ARG A 53 22.51 -14.10 -1.99
CA ARG A 53 22.27 -14.12 -0.54
C ARG A 53 23.16 -13.13 0.22
N GLU A 54 24.35 -12.86 -0.30
CA GLU A 54 25.28 -11.84 0.18
C GLU A 54 24.73 -10.40 0.09
N PHE A 55 23.69 -10.16 -0.70
CA PHE A 55 23.00 -8.87 -0.78
C PHE A 55 22.28 -8.58 0.54
N ILE A 56 21.69 -9.60 1.14
CA ILE A 56 20.78 -9.52 2.29
C ILE A 56 21.51 -9.75 3.61
N GLY A 57 22.56 -10.58 3.60
CA GLY A 57 23.30 -10.93 4.81
C GLY A 57 22.45 -11.70 5.80
N ASP A 58 22.51 -11.30 7.06
CA ASP A 58 21.76 -11.83 8.21
C ASP A 58 20.46 -11.06 8.48
N LYS A 59 20.14 -10.03 7.68
CA LYS A 59 18.94 -9.20 7.87
C LYS A 59 17.63 -9.96 7.60
N LEU A 60 17.64 -11.10 6.93
CA LEU A 60 16.43 -11.92 6.77
C LEU A 60 16.72 -13.38 7.11
N THR A 61 15.76 -13.99 7.80
CA THR A 61 15.72 -15.44 7.99
C THR A 61 15.59 -16.17 6.65
N ASP A 62 15.98 -17.45 6.60
CA ASP A 62 15.89 -18.27 5.39
C ASP A 62 14.48 -18.32 4.81
N LEU A 63 13.47 -18.45 5.67
CA LEU A 63 12.07 -18.45 5.27
C LEU A 63 11.63 -17.11 4.66
N ALA A 64 12.02 -15.98 5.27
CA ALA A 64 11.68 -14.65 4.76
C ALA A 64 12.38 -14.37 3.42
N TYR A 65 13.65 -14.75 3.32
CA TYR A 65 14.42 -14.69 2.08
C TYR A 65 13.80 -15.55 0.96
N GLU A 66 13.53 -16.82 1.23
CA GLU A 66 12.96 -17.73 0.23
C GLU A 66 11.58 -17.25 -0.24
N THR A 67 10.78 -16.71 0.69
CA THR A 67 9.51 -16.06 0.35
C THR A 67 9.73 -14.87 -0.59
N MET A 68 10.64 -13.95 -0.25
CA MET A 68 10.99 -12.80 -1.09
C MET A 68 11.38 -13.22 -2.52
N CYS A 69 12.20 -14.26 -2.67
CA CYS A 69 12.60 -14.77 -3.98
C CYS A 69 11.43 -15.23 -4.85
N HIS A 70 10.30 -15.62 -4.27
CA HIS A 70 9.17 -16.20 -5.01
C HIS A 70 7.92 -15.31 -5.06
N LEU A 71 7.97 -14.09 -4.50
CA LEU A 71 6.85 -13.17 -4.62
C LEU A 71 6.77 -12.56 -6.04
N PRO A 72 5.55 -12.33 -6.57
CA PRO A 72 5.38 -11.43 -7.69
C PRO A 72 5.62 -9.98 -7.26
N TYR A 73 6.03 -9.14 -8.20
CA TYR A 73 6.26 -7.71 -7.97
C TYR A 73 5.49 -6.87 -8.98
N LEU A 74 5.21 -5.63 -8.60
CA LEU A 74 4.65 -4.62 -9.48
C LEU A 74 5.74 -3.60 -9.81
N SER A 75 5.83 -3.20 -11.09
CA SER A 75 6.90 -2.33 -11.59
C SER A 75 6.36 -1.21 -12.49
N PRO A 76 6.89 0.02 -12.44
CA PRO A 76 8.03 0.45 -11.63
C PRO A 76 7.69 0.47 -10.13
N HIS A 77 8.71 0.73 -9.31
CA HIS A 77 8.51 1.11 -7.91
C HIS A 77 7.49 2.23 -7.79
N ASN A 78 6.93 2.40 -6.59
CA ASN A 78 6.07 3.53 -6.23
C ASN A 78 4.66 3.42 -6.85
N LEU A 79 4.16 2.20 -7.03
CA LEU A 79 2.75 2.00 -7.31
C LEU A 79 1.96 2.03 -6.00
N PRO A 80 0.89 2.84 -5.91
CA PRO A 80 0.14 3.00 -4.68
C PRO A 80 -0.72 1.75 -4.43
N VAL A 81 -0.42 1.04 -3.35
CA VAL A 81 -1.26 -0.09 -2.85
C VAL A 81 -2.02 0.26 -1.59
N ASP A 82 -1.59 1.31 -0.90
CA ASP A 82 -2.23 1.86 0.29
C ASP A 82 -1.99 3.38 0.35
N TYR A 83 -2.60 4.07 1.33
CA TYR A 83 -2.45 5.50 1.53
C TYR A 83 -0.99 5.88 1.78
N LYS A 84 -0.46 6.80 0.96
CA LYS A 84 0.93 7.29 1.02
C LYS A 84 1.95 6.15 1.18
N SER A 85 1.79 5.12 0.36
CA SER A 85 2.56 3.87 0.43
C SER A 85 3.19 3.55 -0.92
N GLU A 86 4.49 3.31 -0.92
CA GLU A 86 5.26 2.98 -2.12
C GLU A 86 5.64 1.51 -2.11
N LEU A 87 5.17 0.76 -3.11
CA LEU A 87 5.56 -0.64 -3.29
C LEU A 87 7.06 -0.79 -3.59
N ILE A 88 7.65 -1.82 -2.99
CA ILE A 88 9.03 -2.21 -3.24
C ILE A 88 9.08 -3.33 -4.28
N ASP A 89 9.74 -3.07 -5.41
CA ASP A 89 10.15 -4.08 -6.39
C ASP A 89 11.58 -4.54 -6.08
N TRP A 90 11.73 -5.55 -5.22
CA TRP A 90 13.05 -6.02 -4.81
C TRP A 90 13.90 -6.51 -5.99
N THR A 91 13.30 -6.86 -7.15
CA THR A 91 14.01 -7.36 -8.34
C THR A 91 14.98 -6.37 -8.97
N VAL A 92 14.81 -5.08 -8.68
CA VAL A 92 15.61 -3.99 -9.24
C VAL A 92 16.25 -3.10 -8.17
N ALA A 93 16.04 -3.41 -6.89
CA ALA A 93 16.58 -2.63 -5.77
C ALA A 93 18.11 -2.80 -5.63
N LEU A 94 18.78 -1.71 -5.29
CA LEU A 94 20.20 -1.69 -4.95
C LEU A 94 20.45 -2.17 -3.51
N LYS A 95 21.67 -2.62 -3.23
CA LYS A 95 22.03 -3.12 -1.89
C LYS A 95 21.95 -2.02 -0.83
N SER A 96 22.32 -0.79 -1.18
CA SER A 96 22.15 0.37 -0.31
C SER A 96 20.69 0.58 0.04
N GLU A 97 19.81 0.62 -0.97
CA GLU A 97 18.36 0.80 -0.80
C GLU A 97 17.75 -0.31 0.07
N PHE A 98 18.19 -1.56 -0.10
CA PHE A 98 17.76 -2.65 0.78
C PHE A 98 18.13 -2.40 2.23
N ASN A 99 19.38 -2.02 2.51
CA ASN A 99 19.81 -1.75 3.88
C ASN A 99 19.03 -0.58 4.47
N ASP A 100 18.89 0.49 3.70
CA ASP A 100 18.20 1.72 4.07
C ASP A 100 16.73 1.45 4.42
N ILE A 101 16.01 0.68 3.59
CA ILE A 101 14.62 0.29 3.84
C ILE A 101 14.51 -0.61 5.08
N ILE A 102 15.39 -1.61 5.22
CA ILE A 102 15.36 -2.51 6.37
C ILE A 102 15.64 -1.74 7.67
N ASP A 103 16.64 -0.87 7.68
CA ASP A 103 17.00 -0.09 8.86
C ASP A 103 15.89 0.92 9.20
N TYR A 104 15.28 1.56 8.19
CA TYR A 104 14.14 2.44 8.37
C TYR A 104 12.94 1.71 9.00
N THR A 105 12.52 0.58 8.43
CA THR A 105 11.32 -0.16 8.88
C THR A 105 11.47 -0.77 10.28
N ARG A 106 12.70 -0.98 10.74
CA ARG A 106 13.02 -1.48 12.08
C ARG A 106 13.24 -0.38 13.11
N SER A 107 13.50 0.85 12.67
CA SER A 107 13.83 1.94 13.59
C SER A 107 12.66 2.25 14.54
N ASN A 108 12.87 2.00 15.84
CA ASN A 108 11.87 2.18 16.90
C ASN A 108 10.58 1.36 16.73
N THR A 109 10.65 0.22 16.04
CA THR A 109 9.51 -0.67 15.81
C THR A 109 9.60 -1.91 16.68
N GLU A 110 8.59 -2.17 17.50
CA GLU A 110 8.43 -3.44 18.20
C GLU A 110 7.57 -4.40 17.37
N PHE A 111 8.08 -5.60 17.10
CA PHE A 111 7.43 -6.57 16.21
C PHE A 111 6.66 -7.62 16.99
N TRP A 112 5.39 -7.33 17.27
CA TRP A 112 4.52 -8.24 18.02
C TRP A 112 3.75 -9.21 17.12
N GLY A 113 3.87 -10.51 17.39
CA GLY A 113 2.92 -11.53 16.94
C GLY A 113 1.60 -11.47 17.71
N GLU A 114 0.76 -12.49 17.53
CA GLU A 114 -0.53 -12.58 18.25
C GLU A 114 -0.34 -12.71 19.77
N GLU A 115 0.70 -13.42 20.21
CA GLU A 115 0.92 -13.72 21.64
C GLU A 115 2.30 -13.29 22.17
N ASN A 116 3.25 -13.02 21.28
CA ASN A 116 4.66 -12.82 21.63
C ASN A 116 5.37 -11.90 20.64
N GLU A 117 6.39 -11.21 21.10
CA GLU A 117 7.36 -10.51 20.24
C GLU A 117 8.07 -11.52 19.33
N LEU A 118 8.39 -11.10 18.11
CA LEU A 118 9.02 -11.89 17.06
C LEU A 118 10.32 -11.22 16.63
N ASP A 119 11.31 -12.02 16.21
CA ASP A 119 12.53 -11.49 15.60
C ASP A 119 12.20 -10.65 14.34
N GLU A 120 12.74 -9.43 14.29
CA GLU A 120 12.64 -8.49 13.17
C GLU A 120 13.12 -9.07 11.84
N ASN A 121 14.00 -10.07 11.86
CA ASN A 121 14.53 -10.77 10.68
C ASN A 121 13.49 -11.67 9.99
N HIS A 122 12.32 -11.88 10.60
CA HIS A 122 11.18 -12.51 9.95
C HIS A 122 10.37 -11.54 9.09
N PHE A 123 10.55 -10.23 9.24
CA PHE A 123 9.73 -9.22 8.60
C PHE A 123 10.37 -8.75 7.28
N LEU A 124 9.64 -8.98 6.19
CA LEU A 124 9.98 -8.53 4.85
C LEU A 124 9.14 -7.29 4.50
N PRO A 125 9.76 -6.12 4.26
CA PRO A 125 9.02 -4.97 3.76
C PRO A 125 8.49 -5.22 2.34
N ILE A 126 7.19 -4.92 2.17
CA ILE A 126 6.46 -5.01 0.91
C ILE A 126 6.22 -3.61 0.34
N SER A 127 5.97 -2.64 1.22
CA SER A 127 5.87 -1.22 0.88
C SER A 127 6.41 -0.35 2.01
N VAL A 128 6.75 0.90 1.68
CA VAL A 128 7.17 1.92 2.64
C VAL A 128 6.15 3.04 2.67
N GLY A 129 5.66 3.36 3.86
CA GLY A 129 4.81 4.52 4.10
C GLY A 129 5.64 5.80 4.19
N HIS A 130 5.13 6.91 3.66
CA HIS A 130 5.75 8.23 3.82
C HIS A 130 4.80 9.23 4.48
N GLU A 131 5.38 10.16 5.23
CA GLU A 131 4.66 11.18 6.01
C GLU A 131 3.67 10.64 7.05
N SER A 132 3.09 11.54 7.85
CA SER A 132 2.10 11.15 8.87
C SER A 132 0.90 10.45 8.22
N GLY A 133 0.61 9.24 8.68
CA GLY A 133 -0.50 8.41 8.20
C GLY A 133 -0.16 7.48 7.03
N GLY A 134 1.02 7.61 6.41
CA GLY A 134 1.44 6.67 5.37
C GLY A 134 1.61 5.25 5.91
N VAL A 135 1.34 4.26 5.06
CA VAL A 135 1.27 2.85 5.47
C VAL A 135 2.47 2.08 4.96
N THR A 136 3.24 1.50 5.88
CA THR A 136 4.28 0.50 5.60
C THR A 136 3.67 -0.89 5.74
N LEU A 137 3.81 -1.73 4.71
CA LEU A 137 3.38 -3.12 4.76
C LEU A 137 4.56 -4.05 5.03
N LEU A 138 4.47 -4.86 6.07
CA LEU A 138 5.49 -5.83 6.46
C LEU A 138 4.91 -7.24 6.45
N LEU A 139 5.47 -8.13 5.65
CA LEU A 139 5.10 -9.53 5.61
C LEU A 139 5.94 -10.31 6.64
N CYS A 140 5.30 -11.11 7.48
CA CYS A 140 5.98 -12.07 8.35
C CYS A 140 5.60 -13.51 7.94
N PRO A 141 6.46 -14.21 7.18
CA PRO A 141 6.16 -15.57 6.73
C PRO A 141 6.08 -16.60 7.86
N LEU A 142 6.70 -16.33 9.02
CA LEU A 142 6.66 -17.24 10.17
C LEU A 142 5.24 -17.43 10.72
N ASN A 143 4.45 -16.35 10.75
CA ASN A 143 3.11 -16.36 11.35
C ASN A 143 1.96 -16.07 10.36
N GLY A 144 2.26 -15.82 9.08
CA GLY A 144 1.23 -15.52 8.08
C GLY A 144 0.66 -14.11 8.13
N GLY A 145 1.30 -13.21 8.88
CA GLY A 145 0.84 -11.84 9.06
C GLY A 145 1.26 -10.92 7.92
N LEU A 146 0.31 -10.09 7.46
CA LEU A 146 0.62 -8.83 6.76
C LEU A 146 0.31 -7.66 7.69
N TYR A 147 1.37 -7.07 8.21
CA TYR A 147 1.34 -6.00 9.18
C TYR A 147 1.22 -4.65 8.49
N GLN A 148 0.39 -3.78 9.07
CA GLN A 148 0.33 -2.37 8.71
C GLN A 148 0.99 -1.56 9.83
N ASP A 149 2.11 -0.93 9.51
CA ASP A 149 2.69 0.11 10.36
C ASP A 149 2.33 1.48 9.79
N ILE A 150 1.69 2.32 10.60
CA ILE A 150 1.19 3.62 10.17
C ILE A 150 2.13 4.70 10.71
N VAL A 151 2.81 5.39 9.82
CA VAL A 151 3.85 6.36 10.17
C VAL A 151 3.30 7.43 11.14
N ARG A 152 3.96 7.53 12.30
CA ARG A 152 3.65 8.45 13.43
C ARG A 152 2.28 8.18 14.10
N MET A 153 1.81 6.94 14.06
CA MET A 153 0.59 6.47 14.75
C MET A 153 0.92 5.23 15.60
N ASP A 154 -0.10 4.42 15.93
CA ASP A 154 0.09 3.16 16.64
C ASP A 154 0.94 2.18 15.81
N GLY A 155 1.70 1.33 16.51
CA GLY A 155 2.65 0.39 15.90
C GLY A 155 2.00 -0.73 15.05
N PRO A 156 2.82 -1.62 14.46
CA PRO A 156 2.40 -2.52 13.41
C PRO A 156 1.23 -3.43 13.81
N HIS A 157 0.10 -3.30 13.13
CA HIS A 157 -1.09 -4.08 13.37
C HIS A 157 -1.08 -5.39 12.58
N PHE A 158 -0.94 -6.51 13.31
CA PHE A 158 -1.06 -7.86 12.75
C PHE A 158 -2.44 -8.11 12.13
N MET A 159 -2.44 -8.75 10.96
CA MET A 159 -3.61 -9.41 10.40
C MET A 159 -3.14 -10.56 9.52
N ASN A 160 -3.88 -11.67 9.50
CA ASN A 160 -3.61 -12.73 8.54
C ASN A 160 -3.65 -12.18 7.11
N ILE A 161 -2.64 -12.50 6.29
CA ILE A 161 -2.49 -11.98 4.93
C ILE A 161 -3.73 -12.20 4.04
N GLU A 162 -4.39 -13.35 4.14
CA GLU A 162 -5.58 -13.67 3.35
C GLU A 162 -6.73 -12.73 3.72
N GLN A 163 -6.92 -12.51 5.02
CA GLN A 163 -7.91 -11.56 5.53
C GLN A 163 -7.57 -10.13 5.06
N ARG A 164 -6.31 -9.71 5.18
CA ARG A 164 -5.87 -8.37 4.80
C ARG A 164 -6.11 -8.08 3.32
N PHE A 165 -5.69 -8.97 2.43
CA PHE A 165 -5.96 -8.83 1.00
C PHE A 165 -7.45 -8.91 0.68
N GLY A 166 -8.23 -9.71 1.43
CA GLY A 166 -9.69 -9.72 1.35
C GLY A 166 -10.29 -8.35 1.68
N GLU A 167 -9.87 -7.73 2.79
CA GLU A 167 -10.33 -6.41 3.22
C GLU A 167 -9.96 -5.33 2.20
N TYR A 168 -8.72 -5.29 1.70
CA TYR A 168 -8.33 -4.35 0.66
C TYR A 168 -9.15 -4.50 -0.62
N LYS A 169 -9.39 -5.73 -1.07
CA LYS A 169 -10.25 -5.98 -2.24
C LYS A 169 -11.64 -5.39 -2.02
N GLU A 170 -12.23 -5.59 -0.85
CA GLU A 170 -13.53 -5.00 -0.52
C GLU A 170 -13.47 -3.47 -0.42
N MET A 171 -12.42 -2.89 0.17
CA MET A 171 -12.23 -1.44 0.23
C MET A 171 -12.16 -0.84 -1.18
N PHE A 172 -11.38 -1.42 -2.10
CA PHE A 172 -11.38 -1.00 -3.50
C PHE A 172 -12.76 -1.17 -4.14
N LYS A 173 -13.40 -2.34 -4.00
CA LYS A 173 -14.74 -2.58 -4.57
C LYS A 173 -15.79 -1.59 -4.05
N ASN A 174 -15.66 -1.13 -2.81
CA ASN A 174 -16.56 -0.16 -2.17
C ASN A 174 -16.16 1.30 -2.38
N LEU A 175 -15.01 1.53 -3.05
CA LEU A 175 -14.37 2.83 -3.26
C LEU A 175 -14.00 3.50 -1.93
N ASP A 176 -13.74 2.71 -0.90
CA ASP A 176 -13.18 3.21 0.35
C ASP A 176 -11.67 3.49 0.22
N MET A 177 -11.04 2.89 -0.80
CA MET A 177 -9.78 3.32 -1.39
C MET A 177 -10.04 3.67 -2.86
N ILE A 178 -9.85 4.94 -3.24
CA ILE A 178 -10.07 5.42 -4.61
C ILE A 178 -8.72 5.65 -5.29
N PRO A 179 -8.32 4.80 -6.26
CA PRO A 179 -7.08 4.99 -6.99
C PRO A 179 -7.26 5.96 -8.15
N PHE A 180 -6.25 6.78 -8.42
CA PHE A 180 -6.15 7.55 -9.66
C PHE A 180 -4.67 7.71 -10.05
N PRO A 181 -4.29 7.51 -11.33
CA PRO A 181 -2.89 7.55 -11.73
C PRO A 181 -2.20 8.86 -11.36
N GLY A 182 -1.00 8.77 -10.78
CA GLY A 182 -0.20 9.93 -10.37
C GLY A 182 -0.71 10.67 -9.13
N LYS A 183 -1.77 10.18 -8.49
CA LYS A 183 -2.33 10.76 -7.26
C LYS A 183 -2.20 9.77 -6.10
N THR A 184 -2.02 10.31 -4.90
CA THR A 184 -2.00 9.51 -3.67
C THR A 184 -3.31 8.75 -3.54
N LEU A 185 -3.28 7.45 -3.19
CA LEU A 185 -4.49 6.66 -3.02
C LEU A 185 -5.42 7.33 -2.00
N LEU A 186 -6.67 7.60 -2.37
CA LEU A 186 -7.57 8.30 -1.46
C LEU A 186 -8.18 7.33 -0.45
N ASP A 187 -7.73 7.39 0.80
CA ASP A 187 -8.36 6.70 1.94
C ASP A 187 -9.59 7.48 2.44
N VAL A 188 -10.75 6.83 2.32
CA VAL A 188 -12.06 7.35 2.72
C VAL A 188 -12.45 6.84 4.13
N CYS A 189 -11.84 5.75 4.61
CA CYS A 189 -12.15 5.11 5.89
C CYS A 189 -11.63 5.90 7.10
N GLY A 190 -10.44 6.51 7.00
CA GLY A 190 -9.84 7.30 8.09
C GLY A 190 -10.62 8.58 8.44
N LYS A 191 -11.44 9.09 7.51
CA LYS A 191 -12.23 10.30 7.73
C LYS A 191 -13.60 9.88 8.25
N ARG A 192 -13.89 10.18 9.53
CA ARG A 192 -15.20 10.01 10.18
C ARG A 192 -16.27 10.87 9.49
N TYR A 193 -16.68 10.48 8.29
CA TYR A 193 -17.70 11.16 7.54
C TYR A 193 -19.06 10.83 8.16
N LYS A 194 -19.66 11.80 8.86
CA LYS A 194 -21.08 11.69 9.20
C LYS A 194 -21.85 11.54 7.88
N PRO A 195 -22.72 10.53 7.72
CA PRO A 195 -23.50 10.38 6.50
C PRO A 195 -24.36 11.63 6.31
N CYS A 196 -23.97 12.49 5.37
CA CYS A 196 -24.77 13.62 4.97
C CYS A 196 -25.92 13.07 4.13
N ARG A 197 -27.15 13.22 4.61
CA ARG A 197 -28.37 12.79 3.91
C ARG A 197 -28.54 13.65 2.65
N SER A 198 -27.86 13.33 1.55
CA SER A 198 -28.09 14.04 0.29
C SER A 198 -29.40 13.59 -0.35
N ARG A 199 -30.03 14.52 -1.07
CA ARG A 199 -31.38 14.45 -1.64
C ARG A 199 -31.41 13.98 -3.11
N GLY A 200 -30.33 13.36 -3.62
CA GLY A 200 -30.22 12.97 -5.02
C GLY A 200 -28.77 12.78 -5.49
N PRO A 201 -28.55 12.56 -6.81
CA PRO A 201 -27.24 12.56 -7.44
C PRO A 201 -26.53 13.89 -7.24
N ILE A 202 -25.23 13.86 -6.97
CA ILE A 202 -24.39 15.06 -6.85
C ILE A 202 -24.01 15.51 -8.26
N THR A 203 -24.05 16.80 -8.56
CA THR A 203 -23.61 17.35 -9.86
C THR A 203 -22.18 17.85 -9.82
N GLU A 204 -21.57 17.96 -11.01
CA GLU A 204 -20.25 18.55 -11.17
C GLU A 204 -20.21 20.00 -10.67
N GLU A 205 -21.26 20.78 -10.96
CA GLU A 205 -21.37 22.18 -10.53
C GLU A 205 -21.43 22.31 -9.01
N GLU A 206 -22.13 21.41 -8.31
CA GLU A 206 -22.16 21.39 -6.85
C GLU A 206 -20.76 21.16 -6.28
N VAL A 207 -20.00 20.24 -6.87
CA VAL A 207 -18.60 20.00 -6.51
C VAL A 207 -17.77 21.24 -6.76
N LEU A 208 -17.85 21.85 -7.94
CA LEU A 208 -17.05 23.01 -8.32
C LEU A 208 -17.46 24.33 -7.62
N ALA A 209 -18.60 24.36 -6.92
CA ALA A 209 -19.09 25.53 -6.19
C ALA A 209 -18.70 25.59 -4.71
N GLN A 210 -18.06 24.54 -4.18
CA GLN A 210 -17.54 24.51 -2.82
C GLN A 210 -16.44 25.57 -2.59
N ASP A 211 -16.23 25.96 -1.32
CA ASP A 211 -15.25 26.99 -0.94
C ASP A 211 -13.81 26.52 -1.31
N PRO A 212 -13.03 27.35 -2.01
CA PRO A 212 -11.64 27.06 -2.33
C PRO A 212 -10.72 26.84 -1.12
N LYS A 213 -11.11 27.30 0.07
CA LYS A 213 -10.33 27.13 1.30
C LYS A 213 -10.57 25.79 2.01
N GLU A 214 -11.52 24.98 1.53
CA GLU A 214 -11.76 23.66 2.10
C GLU A 214 -10.64 22.68 1.74
N TRP A 215 -10.29 21.82 2.71
CA TRP A 215 -9.31 20.76 2.48
C TRP A 215 -9.85 19.72 1.50
N ILE A 216 -9.13 19.49 0.40
CA ILE A 216 -9.47 18.48 -0.61
C ILE A 216 -8.86 17.12 -0.27
N PRO A 217 -9.58 16.01 -0.51
CA PRO A 217 -10.98 15.96 -0.90
C PRO A 217 -11.92 16.12 0.30
N THR A 218 -12.98 16.88 0.07
CA THR A 218 -14.10 17.06 0.99
C THR A 218 -15.01 15.83 0.99
N VAL A 219 -16.04 15.81 1.85
CA VAL A 219 -17.08 14.77 1.82
C VAL A 219 -17.79 14.73 0.46
N LEU A 220 -18.05 15.90 -0.13
CA LEU A 220 -18.79 16.00 -1.39
C LEU A 220 -17.92 15.52 -2.55
N ASP A 221 -16.64 15.89 -2.58
CA ASP A 221 -15.67 15.45 -3.59
C ASP A 221 -15.58 13.91 -3.59
N THR A 222 -15.35 13.30 -2.43
CA THR A 222 -15.27 11.84 -2.29
C THR A 222 -16.54 11.15 -2.77
N ARG A 223 -17.72 11.66 -2.40
CA ARG A 223 -19.00 11.07 -2.83
C ARG A 223 -19.25 11.22 -4.32
N TYR A 224 -18.87 12.35 -4.89
CA TYR A 224 -18.97 12.57 -6.32
C TYR A 224 -18.03 11.65 -7.09
N LEU A 225 -16.77 11.51 -6.66
CA LEU A 225 -15.84 10.53 -7.22
C LEU A 225 -16.43 9.12 -7.14
N LYS A 226 -16.99 8.71 -5.99
CA LYS A 226 -17.71 7.43 -5.89
C LYS A 226 -18.81 7.29 -6.95
N GLN A 227 -19.63 8.33 -7.14
CA GLN A 227 -20.70 8.33 -8.15
C GLN A 227 -20.13 8.19 -9.58
N VAL A 228 -19.07 8.93 -9.90
CA VAL A 228 -18.39 8.90 -11.21
C VAL A 228 -17.86 7.50 -11.50
N TYR A 229 -17.04 6.93 -10.62
CA TYR A 229 -16.44 5.60 -10.81
C TYR A 229 -17.52 4.52 -11.00
N ARG A 230 -18.60 4.58 -10.21
CA ARG A 230 -19.76 3.69 -10.37
C ARG A 230 -20.47 3.88 -11.71
N GLY A 231 -20.63 5.12 -12.16
CA GLY A 231 -21.20 5.44 -13.48
C GLY A 231 -20.37 4.90 -14.65
N TYR A 232 -19.06 4.72 -14.45
CA TYR A 232 -18.16 4.07 -15.40
C TYR A 232 -17.99 2.57 -15.17
N GLY A 233 -18.82 1.92 -14.34
CA GLY A 233 -18.90 0.46 -14.23
C GLY A 233 -18.03 -0.16 -13.13
N TRP A 234 -17.50 0.64 -12.20
CA TRP A 234 -16.69 0.13 -11.10
C TRP A 234 -17.44 -0.88 -10.19
N PRO A 235 -16.83 -2.03 -9.81
CA PRO A 235 -15.45 -2.45 -10.12
C PRO A 235 -15.35 -3.46 -11.28
N LEU A 236 -16.47 -3.93 -11.83
CA LEU A 236 -16.50 -5.11 -12.70
C LEU A 236 -16.32 -4.77 -14.18
N GLU A 237 -17.11 -3.84 -14.69
CA GLU A 237 -17.11 -3.42 -16.11
C GLU A 237 -16.51 -2.01 -16.21
N PHE A 238 -15.40 -1.80 -15.49
CA PHE A 238 -14.84 -0.48 -15.32
C PHE A 238 -14.21 0.02 -16.62
N ARG A 239 -14.80 1.08 -17.18
CA ARG A 239 -14.28 1.85 -18.31
C ARG A 239 -13.20 2.80 -17.82
N ARG A 240 -12.04 2.23 -17.51
CA ARG A 240 -10.93 2.90 -16.82
C ARG A 240 -10.47 4.17 -17.52
N GLU A 241 -10.18 4.10 -18.80
CA GLU A 241 -9.63 5.23 -19.58
C GLU A 241 -10.63 6.39 -19.63
N GLU A 242 -11.90 6.13 -19.92
CA GLU A 242 -12.97 7.14 -19.94
C GLU A 242 -13.18 7.78 -18.57
N CYS A 243 -13.16 6.97 -17.50
CA CYS A 243 -13.30 7.47 -16.14
C CYS A 243 -12.12 8.37 -15.74
N PHE A 244 -10.90 7.97 -16.08
CA PHE A 244 -9.70 8.73 -15.74
C PHE A 244 -9.62 10.04 -16.51
N GLU A 245 -9.95 10.04 -17.81
CA GLU A 245 -10.05 11.27 -18.60
C GLU A 245 -11.08 12.25 -18.01
N TYR A 246 -12.24 11.74 -17.56
CA TYR A 246 -13.25 12.57 -16.91
C TYR A 246 -12.73 13.17 -15.59
N VAL A 247 -12.11 12.36 -14.73
CA VAL A 247 -11.59 12.81 -13.42
C VAL A 247 -10.43 13.78 -13.59
N GLU A 248 -9.54 13.57 -14.56
CA GLU A 248 -8.48 14.53 -14.91
C GLU A 248 -9.08 15.89 -15.30
N GLY A 249 -10.12 15.89 -16.16
CA GLY A 249 -10.85 17.10 -16.51
C GLY A 249 -11.51 17.78 -15.32
N LEU A 250 -12.05 17.01 -14.36
CA LEU A 250 -12.61 17.54 -13.12
C LEU A 250 -11.53 18.21 -12.26
N LEU A 251 -10.39 17.56 -12.05
CA LEU A 251 -9.28 18.09 -11.25
C LEU A 251 -8.74 19.39 -11.84
N LYS A 252 -8.60 19.47 -13.17
CA LYS A 252 -8.20 20.70 -13.85
C LYS A 252 -9.20 21.85 -13.62
N LYS A 253 -10.51 21.58 -13.70
CA LYS A 253 -11.55 22.59 -13.39
C LYS A 253 -11.52 23.04 -11.93
N MET A 254 -11.16 22.14 -11.00
CA MET A 254 -11.00 22.48 -9.59
C MET A 254 -9.80 23.41 -9.37
N GLU A 255 -8.68 23.12 -10.04
CA GLU A 255 -7.48 23.96 -10.04
C GLU A 255 -7.75 25.35 -10.61
N GLU A 256 -8.45 25.45 -11.76
CA GLU A 256 -8.88 26.72 -12.37
C GLU A 256 -9.77 27.58 -11.45
N ARG A 257 -10.39 26.97 -10.44
CA ARG A 257 -11.22 27.63 -9.41
C ARG A 257 -10.50 27.79 -8.07
N GLU A 258 -9.19 27.58 -8.05
CA GLU A 258 -8.32 27.71 -6.87
C GLU A 258 -8.71 26.77 -5.71
N ARG A 259 -9.49 25.70 -5.96
CA ARG A 259 -9.97 24.80 -4.88
C ARG A 259 -8.90 23.89 -4.30
N GLY A 260 -7.68 23.93 -4.83
CA GLY A 260 -6.65 22.91 -4.56
C GLY A 260 -6.87 21.65 -5.40
N GLY A 261 -6.01 20.66 -5.21
CA GLY A 261 -6.03 19.42 -5.98
C GLY A 261 -6.03 18.19 -5.09
N TRP A 262 -6.34 17.05 -5.70
CA TRP A 262 -5.96 15.76 -5.14
C TRP A 262 -4.44 15.73 -5.06
N GLU A 263 -3.92 15.44 -3.87
CA GLU A 263 -2.50 15.26 -3.59
C GLU A 263 -1.84 14.31 -4.60
N ASP A 264 -0.77 14.79 -5.22
CA ASP A 264 0.07 14.01 -6.13
C ASP A 264 0.78 12.89 -5.39
N ASP A 265 1.02 11.79 -6.10
CA ASP A 265 1.89 10.74 -5.60
C ASP A 265 3.35 11.21 -5.70
N ARG A 266 4.15 11.05 -4.64
CA ARG A 266 5.49 11.65 -4.51
C ARG A 266 6.59 11.02 -5.37
N THR A 267 6.21 10.30 -6.42
CA THR A 267 7.07 9.48 -7.28
C THR A 267 8.26 10.18 -7.96
N GLU A 268 8.41 11.52 -7.84
CA GLU A 268 9.53 12.29 -8.40
C GLU A 268 10.82 12.23 -7.56
N TYR A 269 10.79 11.76 -6.32
CA TYR A 269 11.99 11.51 -5.53
C TYR A 269 12.34 10.02 -5.63
N GLY A 270 13.45 9.69 -6.31
CA GLY A 270 14.00 8.33 -6.28
C GLY A 270 14.16 7.84 -4.85
N VAL A 271 14.10 6.52 -4.67
CA VAL A 271 14.13 5.77 -3.40
C VAL A 271 14.67 6.62 -2.25
N MET A 272 13.74 7.14 -1.45
CA MET A 272 13.95 7.84 -0.19
C MET A 272 15.10 8.86 -0.16
N ASP A 273 14.77 10.15 -0.18
CA ASP A 273 15.63 11.20 0.38
C ASP A 273 15.60 11.08 1.93
N LEU A 274 16.19 9.99 2.45
CA LEU A 274 16.25 9.63 3.88
C LEU A 274 16.87 10.72 4.74
N ASP A 275 17.65 11.62 4.12
CA ASP A 275 18.28 12.77 4.76
C ASP A 275 17.27 13.79 5.34
N ASN A 276 16.00 13.77 4.92
CA ASN A 276 14.97 14.68 5.44
C ASN A 276 14.19 14.15 6.66
N ILE A 277 14.46 12.93 7.13
CA ILE A 277 13.73 12.31 8.25
C ILE A 277 14.50 12.49 9.60
N GLY A 278 15.78 12.83 9.56
CA GLY A 278 16.63 13.06 10.76
C GLY A 278 16.57 14.48 11.37
N GLY A 279 15.52 15.24 11.10
CA GLY A 279 15.45 16.68 11.37
C GLY A 279 14.71 17.13 12.65
N SER A 280 14.87 16.44 13.78
CA SER A 280 14.71 17.01 15.14
C SER A 280 15.21 15.94 16.12
N GLU A 281 16.31 16.13 16.84
CA GLU A 281 16.33 16.92 18.08
C GLU A 281 17.71 17.54 18.32
N ALA A 282 17.68 18.74 18.91
CA ALA A 282 18.77 19.36 19.66
C ALA A 282 18.59 19.06 21.15
#